data_AF-A0A514XIG1-F1
#
_entry.id   AF-A0A514XIG1-F1
#
_cell.length_a   1.000
_cell.length_b   1.000
_cell.length_c   1.000
_cell.angle_alpha   90.00
_cell.angle_beta   90.00
_cell.angle_gamma   90.00
#
_symmetry.space_group_name_H-M   'P 1'
#
loop_
_entity.id
_entity.type
_entity.pdbx_description
1 polymer ?
#
loop_
_entity_poly.entity_id
_entity_poly.type
_entity_poly.pdbx_seq_one_letter_code
_entity_poly.pdbx_strand_id
1 'polypeptide(L)'
;MKSLVMALVLMGSVSAFANEGHGGKDHPCQKVKAACEAAGFKKGEHANKKGLWKDCVDPVMEGKSVAGVTVSAADVSACKIKKEEHKK
;
A
#
# COMPACT_ATOMS: atom_id res chain seq x y z
N MET A 1 -19.96 -50.07 -20.08
CA MET A 1 -18.59 -50.57 -19.95
C MET A 1 -17.64 -49.71 -20.77
N LYS A 2 -16.75 -48.98 -20.08
CA LYS A 2 -15.47 -48.39 -20.51
C LYS A 2 -15.44 -47.36 -21.68
N SER A 3 -15.46 -46.08 -21.31
CA SER A 3 -14.47 -45.07 -21.74
C SER A 3 -14.57 -43.89 -20.76
N LEU A 4 -13.80 -43.96 -19.67
CA LEU A 4 -12.53 -43.26 -19.50
C LEU A 4 -12.68 -41.74 -19.58
N VAL A 5 -12.76 -41.18 -18.37
CA VAL A 5 -12.56 -39.79 -17.97
C VAL A 5 -11.36 -39.20 -18.71
N MET A 6 -11.57 -38.08 -19.41
CA MET A 6 -10.49 -37.18 -19.77
C MET A 6 -10.81 -35.80 -19.21
N ALA A 7 -10.41 -35.63 -17.96
CA ALA A 7 -10.27 -34.33 -17.32
C ALA A 7 -9.19 -33.53 -18.04
N LEU A 8 -9.48 -32.26 -18.32
CA LEU A 8 -8.55 -31.11 -18.26
C LEU A 8 -9.21 -29.93 -18.96
N VAL A 9 -10.22 -29.34 -18.32
CA VAL A 9 -10.61 -27.96 -18.65
C VAL A 9 -9.61 -27.07 -17.92
N LEU A 10 -8.69 -26.55 -18.72
CA LEU A 10 -7.65 -25.61 -18.34
C LEU A 10 -8.23 -24.46 -17.51
N MET A 11 -7.63 -24.25 -16.34
CA MET A 11 -7.80 -23.04 -15.53
C MET A 11 -7.32 -21.84 -16.35
N GLY A 12 -8.26 -21.20 -17.05
CA GLY A 12 -8.08 -19.86 -17.58
C GLY A 12 -8.93 -18.91 -16.76
N SER A 13 -8.30 -17.94 -16.09
CA SER A 13 -8.62 -16.51 -16.29
C SER A 13 -7.82 -15.60 -15.34
N VAL A 14 -7.23 -14.61 -16.00
CA VAL A 14 -6.91 -13.22 -15.62
C VAL A 14 -5.75 -12.89 -14.67
N SER A 15 -4.86 -12.11 -15.27
CA SER A 15 -3.70 -11.39 -14.76
C SER A 15 -4.01 -10.43 -13.60
N ALA A 16 -3.02 -10.26 -12.72
CA ALA A 16 -2.72 -9.16 -11.78
C ALA A 16 -2.46 -9.72 -10.37
N PHE A 17 -1.30 -9.56 -9.72
CA PHE A 17 -0.27 -8.54 -9.84
C PHE A 17 1.11 -9.19 -9.81
N ALA A 18 1.83 -9.15 -10.93
CA ALA A 18 3.27 -8.91 -10.83
C ALA A 18 3.41 -7.43 -10.47
N ASN A 19 3.18 -7.06 -9.20
CA ASN A 19 3.80 -5.85 -8.72
C ASN A 19 5.22 -6.29 -8.42
N GLU A 20 6.14 -5.93 -9.31
CA GLU A 20 7.55 -5.81 -9.01
C GLU A 20 7.67 -5.34 -7.57
N GLY A 21 7.99 -6.29 -6.69
CA GLY A 21 8.72 -5.98 -5.48
C GLY A 21 9.97 -5.32 -6.01
N HIS A 22 9.96 -3.98 -6.03
CA HIS A 22 11.13 -3.15 -6.16
C HIS A 22 12.01 -3.51 -4.96
N GLY A 23 12.73 -4.61 -5.11
CA GLY A 23 13.81 -5.04 -4.26
C GLY A 23 14.89 -4.00 -4.40
N GLY A 24 14.86 -3.01 -3.51
CA GLY A 24 15.79 -1.91 -3.60
C GLY A 24 15.57 -0.87 -2.53
N LYS A 25 15.75 -1.23 -1.25
CA LYS A 25 16.01 -0.29 -0.14
C LYS A 25 14.95 0.80 0.14
N ASP A 26 13.86 0.87 -0.63
CA ASP A 26 12.76 1.81 -0.47
C ASP A 26 11.76 1.26 0.55
N HIS A 27 11.65 1.91 1.71
CA HIS A 27 10.60 1.55 2.66
C HIS A 27 9.26 1.94 2.02
N PRO A 28 8.27 1.05 1.86
CA PRO A 28 7.01 1.40 1.18
C PRO A 28 6.28 2.58 1.85
N CYS A 29 6.49 2.76 3.15
CA CYS A 29 6.01 3.90 3.91
C CYS A 29 6.76 5.22 3.68
N GLN A 30 7.96 5.22 3.11
CA GLN A 30 8.67 6.44 2.73
C GLN A 30 7.96 7.17 1.61
N LYS A 31 7.37 6.48 0.63
CA LYS A 31 6.60 7.13 -0.43
C LYS A 31 5.36 7.84 0.12
N VAL A 32 4.65 7.18 1.05
CA VAL A 32 3.51 7.77 1.76
C VAL A 32 3.96 8.98 2.58
N LYS A 33 5.06 8.86 3.32
CA LYS A 33 5.65 9.96 4.09
C LYS A 33 6.04 11.14 3.20
N ALA A 34 6.70 10.89 2.07
CA ALA A 34 7.14 11.92 1.14
C ALA A 34 5.96 12.67 0.51
N ALA A 35 4.88 11.95 0.14
CA ALA A 35 3.66 12.57 -0.35
C ALA A 35 3.00 13.46 0.72
N CYS A 36 2.98 13.01 1.97
CA CYS A 36 2.50 13.82 3.09
C CYS A 36 3.37 15.07 3.33
N GLU A 37 4.70 14.94 3.27
CA GLU A 37 5.61 16.09 3.40
C GLU A 37 5.41 17.09 2.25
N ALA A 38 5.22 16.61 1.02
CA ALA A 38 4.92 17.44 -0.14
C ALA A 38 3.58 18.18 -0.03
N ALA A 39 2.58 17.58 0.63
CA ALA A 39 1.31 18.21 0.94
C ALA A 39 1.40 19.21 2.12
N GLY A 40 2.59 19.36 2.73
CA GLY A 40 2.85 20.31 3.80
C GLY A 40 2.62 19.77 5.22
N PHE A 41 2.46 18.46 5.38
CA PHE A 41 2.44 17.83 6.70
C PHE A 41 3.87 17.67 7.22
N LYS A 42 4.10 18.03 8.48
CA LYS A 42 5.44 18.00 9.10
C LYS A 42 5.42 17.27 10.43
N LYS A 43 6.56 16.71 10.80
CA LYS A 43 6.73 16.06 12.11
C LYS A 43 6.61 17.13 13.21
N GLY A 44 5.78 16.86 14.22
CA GLY A 44 5.53 17.79 15.33
C GLY A 44 4.36 18.76 15.12
N GLU A 45 3.87 18.92 13.88
CA GLU A 45 2.79 19.87 13.54
C GLU A 45 1.38 19.31 13.77
N HIS A 46 1.23 18.28 14.62
CA HIS A 46 -0.08 17.70 14.94
C HIS A 46 -1.02 18.71 15.64
N ALA A 47 -0.46 19.63 16.43
CA ALA A 47 -1.23 20.71 17.06
C ALA A 47 -1.98 21.57 16.02
N ASN A 48 -1.45 21.68 14.80
CA ASN A 48 -2.06 22.41 13.69
C ASN A 48 -2.84 21.51 12.73
N LYS A 49 -3.14 20.25 13.11
CA LYS A 49 -3.72 19.21 12.23
C LYS A 49 -2.89 18.93 10.97
N LYS A 50 -1.59 19.23 11.02
CA LYS A 50 -0.62 19.00 9.94
C LYS A 50 0.48 18.05 10.38
N GLY A 51 0.20 17.20 11.36
CA GLY A 51 1.12 16.19 11.84
C GLY A 51 1.35 15.14 10.78
N LEU A 52 2.61 14.97 10.40
CA LEU A 52 3.02 14.02 9.36
C LEU A 52 2.44 12.62 9.55
N TRP A 53 2.51 12.09 10.76
CA TRP A 53 2.05 10.74 11.03
C TRP A 53 0.54 10.69 11.32
N LYS A 54 0.08 11.31 12.41
CA LYS A 54 -1.32 11.25 12.85
C LYS A 54 -2.34 11.84 11.88
N ASP A 55 -1.99 12.92 11.18
CA ASP A 55 -2.97 13.64 10.35
C ASP A 55 -2.87 13.29 8.87
N CYS A 56 -1.77 12.68 8.42
CA CYS A 56 -1.60 12.27 7.04
C CYS A 56 -1.35 10.78 6.87
N VAL A 57 -0.24 10.25 7.38
CA VAL A 57 0.13 8.87 7.05
C VAL A 57 -0.81 7.84 7.68
N ASP A 58 -1.24 8.04 8.92
CA ASP A 58 -2.19 7.14 9.61
C ASP A 58 -3.55 7.08 8.89
N PRO A 59 -4.24 8.20 8.59
CA PRO A 59 -5.49 8.15 7.83
C PRO A 59 -5.31 7.64 6.39
N VAL A 60 -4.19 7.97 5.72
CA VAL A 60 -3.88 7.43 4.38
C VAL A 60 -3.71 5.91 4.44
N MET A 61 -3.00 5.40 5.45
CA MET A 61 -2.95 3.97 5.72
C MET A 61 -4.36 3.44 5.96
N GLU A 62 -5.20 4.05 6.77
CA GLU A 62 -6.59 3.59 6.96
C GLU A 62 -7.46 3.59 5.69
N GLY A 63 -6.97 4.15 4.58
CA GLY A 63 -7.68 4.25 3.30
C GLY A 63 -8.48 5.54 3.17
N LYS A 64 -8.28 6.50 4.07
CA LYS A 64 -8.85 7.84 3.98
C LYS A 64 -8.02 8.68 3.03
N SER A 65 -8.69 9.45 2.19
CA SER A 65 -8.04 10.45 1.34
C SER A 65 -7.69 11.69 2.17
N VAL A 66 -6.45 12.18 2.04
CA VAL A 66 -5.99 13.39 2.71
C VAL A 66 -5.79 14.47 1.65
N ALA A 67 -6.26 15.69 1.93
CA ALA A 67 -6.21 16.79 0.97
C ALA A 67 -4.76 17.11 0.55
N GLY A 68 -4.52 17.17 -0.76
CA GLY A 68 -3.19 17.44 -1.34
C GLY A 68 -2.25 16.24 -1.34
N VAL A 69 -2.67 15.09 -0.83
CA VAL A 69 -1.85 13.88 -0.74
C VAL A 69 -2.32 12.89 -1.80
N THR A 70 -1.45 12.61 -2.77
CA THR A 70 -1.70 11.61 -3.80
C THR A 70 -0.69 10.49 -3.66
N VAL A 71 -1.17 9.31 -3.29
CA VAL A 71 -0.36 8.09 -3.20
C VAL A 71 -1.13 6.94 -3.82
N SER A 72 -0.40 5.99 -4.42
CA SER A 72 -1.02 4.83 -5.02
C SER A 72 -1.54 3.87 -3.93
N ALA A 73 -2.66 3.21 -4.20
CA ALA A 73 -3.18 2.18 -3.30
C ALA A 73 -2.19 1.01 -3.10
N ALA A 74 -1.30 0.79 -4.07
CA ALA A 74 -0.23 -0.20 -3.98
C ALA A 74 0.82 0.20 -2.91
N ASP A 75 1.24 1.47 -2.87
CA ASP A 75 2.18 1.98 -1.87
C ASP A 75 1.57 1.93 -0.45
N VAL A 76 0.28 2.27 -0.33
CA VAL A 76 -0.47 2.18 0.94
C VAL A 76 -0.56 0.73 1.43
N SER A 77 -0.88 -0.21 0.53
CA SER A 77 -0.98 -1.64 0.85
C SER A 77 0.37 -2.23 1.26
N ALA A 78 1.44 -1.93 0.50
CA ALA A 78 2.79 -2.37 0.84
C ALA A 78 3.25 -1.81 2.19
N CYS A 79 2.89 -0.57 2.49
CA CYS A 79 3.22 0.07 3.75
C CYS A 79 2.45 -0.54 4.94
N LYS A 80 1.18 -0.92 4.77
CA LYS A 80 0.43 -1.69 5.78
C LYS A 80 1.07 -3.03 6.10
N ILE A 81 1.38 -3.83 5.07
CA ILE A 81 1.97 -5.16 5.22
C ILE A 81 3.25 -5.07 6.05
N LYS A 82 4.12 -4.12 5.70
CA LYS A 82 5.39 -3.91 6.41
C LYS A 82 5.22 -3.45 7.86
N LYS A 83 4.16 -2.70 8.16
CA LYS A 83 3.84 -2.25 9.54
C LYS A 83 3.43 -3.42 10.42
N GLU A 84 2.68 -4.37 9.87
CA GLU A 84 2.29 -5.61 10.57
C GLU A 84 3.51 -6.52 10.78
N GLU A 85 4.43 -6.61 9.82
CA GLU A 85 5.69 -7.36 9.97
C GLU A 85 6.58 -6.78 11.08
N HIS A 86 6.64 -5.45 11.22
CA HIS A 86 7.41 -4.76 12.28
C HIS A 86 6.73 -4.78 13.66
N LYS A 87 5.46 -5.18 13.75
CA LYS A 87 4.70 -5.29 15.01
C LYS A 87 4.82 -6.68 15.66
N LYS A 88 5.45 -7.63 14.96
CA LYS A 88 5.72 -8.99 15.44
C LYS A 88 7.06 -9.05 16.19
#